data_AF-A0A952E7H8-F1
#
_entry.id   AF-A0A952E7H8-F1
#
_cell.length_a   1.000
_cell.length_b   1.000
_cell.length_c   1.000
_cell.angle_alpha   90.00
_cell.angle_beta   90.00
_cell.angle_gamma   90.00
#
_symmetry.space_group_name_H-M   'P 1'
#
loop_
_entity.id
_entity.type
_entity.pdbx_description
1 polymer ?
#
loop_
_entity_poly.entity_id
_entity_poly.type
_entity_poly.pdbx_seq_one_letter_code
_entity_poly.pdbx_strand_id
1 'polypeptide(L)' 'MEKKKIFGIILLVGGIIILILSLSADLIGIGRGPDFGFQQIAGTIVGSIIAVIGFFLILKK' A
#
# COMPACT_ATOMS: atom_id res chain seq x y z
N MET A 1 11.31 18.45 10.83
CA MET A 1 11.35 17.22 9.98
C MET A 1 11.49 17.67 8.53
N GLU A 2 12.44 17.13 7.76
CA GLU A 2 12.58 17.53 6.36
C GLU A 2 11.30 17.21 5.58
N LYS A 3 10.88 18.11 4.67
CA LYS A 3 9.64 17.93 3.88
C LYS A 3 9.64 16.60 3.12
N LYS A 4 10.80 16.16 2.63
CA LYS A 4 10.99 14.85 1.97
C LYS A 4 10.67 13.68 2.89
N LYS A 5 11.09 13.77 4.16
CA LYS A 5 10.83 12.74 5.17
C LYS A 5 9.35 12.68 5.55
N ILE A 6 8.67 13.82 5.69
CA ILE A 6 7.20 13.86 5.88
C ILE A 6 6.50 13.17 4.70
N PHE A 7 6.88 13.53 3.48
CA PHE A 7 6.29 12.94 2.27
C PHE A 7 6.55 11.43 2.18
N GLY A 8 7.76 10.98 2.50
CA GLY A 8 8.10 9.56 2.56
C GLY A 8 7.25 8.79 3.59
N ILE A 9 7.01 9.37 4.77
CA ILE A 9 6.14 8.78 5.80
C ILE A 9 4.70 8.67 5.30
N ILE A 10 4.17 9.72 4.67
CA ILE A 10 2.79 9.70 4.11
C ILE A 10 2.66 8.59 3.06
N LEU A 11 3.63 8.48 2.15
CA LEU A 11 3.64 7.42 1.14
C LEU A 11 3.75 6.04 1.77
N LEU A 12 4.65 5.86 2.74
CA LEU A 12 4.82 4.57 3.41
C LEU A 12 3.53 4.13 4.10
N VAL A 13 2.93 5.00 4.91
CA VAL A 13 1.70 4.71 5.65
C VAL A 13 0.54 4.48 4.69
N GLY A 14 0.36 5.35 3.68
CA GLY A 14 -0.70 5.19 2.68
C GLY A 14 -0.57 3.89 1.88
N GLY A 15 0.65 3.54 1.45
CA GLY A 15 0.93 2.30 0.74
C GLY A 15 0.63 1.06 1.58
N ILE A 16 1.01 1.07 2.86
CA ILE A 16 0.69 -0.01 3.81
C ILE A 16 -0.82 -0.16 4.00
N ILE A 17 -1.56 0.95 4.15
CA ILE A 17 -3.02 0.90 4.29
C ILE A 17 -3.65 0.25 3.04
N ILE A 18 -3.26 0.69 1.84
CA ILE A 18 -3.75 0.12 0.58
C ILE A 18 -3.45 -1.37 0.50
N LEU A 19 -2.23 -1.78 0.90
CA LEU A 19 -1.82 -3.18 0.94
C LEU A 19 -2.72 -4.01 1.85
N ILE A 20 -2.91 -3.57 3.10
CA ILE A 20 -3.74 -4.29 4.08
C ILE A 20 -5.16 -4.42 3.57
N LEU A 21 -5.75 -3.35 3.05
CA LEU A 21 -7.11 -3.37 2.51
C LEU A 21 -7.23 -4.30 1.29
N SER A 22 -6.23 -4.35 0.42
CA SER A 22 -6.23 -5.21 -0.76
C SER A 22 -6.10 -6.68 -0.39
N LEU A 23 -5.19 -7.01 0.53
CA LEU A 23 -4.99 -8.37 1.02
C LEU A 23 -6.19 -8.86 1.84
N SER A 24 -6.87 -7.95 2.54
CA SER A 24 -8.02 -8.28 3.39
C SER A 24 -9.36 -8.10 2.67
N ALA A 25 -9.38 -7.82 1.36
CA ALA A 25 -10.61 -7.45 0.65
C ALA A 25 -11.71 -8.52 0.74
N ASP A 26 -11.34 -9.80 0.75
CA ASP A 26 -12.29 -10.90 0.90
C ASP A 26 -12.84 -10.98 2.33
N LEU A 27 -12.00 -10.74 3.34
CA LEU A 27 -12.41 -10.73 4.75
C LEU A 27 -13.39 -9.60 5.06
N ILE A 28 -13.28 -8.47 4.37
CA ILE A 28 -14.16 -7.30 4.53
C ILE A 28 -15.34 -7.30 3.55
N GLY A 29 -15.52 -8.38 2.77
CA GLY A 29 -16.67 -8.55 1.87
C GLY A 29 -16.65 -7.66 0.62
N ILE A 30 -15.49 -7.09 0.27
CA ILE A 30 -15.29 -6.30 -0.96
C ILE A 30 -14.83 -7.20 -2.13
N GLY A 31 -14.28 -8.38 -1.82
CA GLY A 31 -13.94 -9.42 -2.78
C GLY A 31 -15.14 -9.87 -3.62
N ARG A 32 -14.91 -10.21 -4.89
CA ARG A 32 -15.97 -10.65 -5.84
C ARG A 32 -16.10 -12.17 -5.95
N GLY A 33 -15.28 -12.95 -5.24
CA GLY A 33 -15.27 -14.41 -5.32
C GLY A 33 -14.30 -15.02 -4.31
N PRO A 34 -14.19 -16.37 -4.26
CA PRO A 34 -13.30 -17.07 -3.35
C PRO A 34 -11.81 -16.94 -3.72
N ASP A 35 -11.52 -16.49 -4.95
CA ASP A 35 -10.17 -16.33 -5.47
C ASP A 35 -9.67 -14.91 -5.30
N PHE A 36 -8.35 -14.77 -5.25
CA PHE A 36 -7.68 -13.48 -5.19
C PHE A 36 -7.92 -12.69 -6.50
N GLY A 37 -8.89 -11.78 -6.45
CA GLY A 37 -9.41 -11.10 -7.63
C GLY A 37 -8.43 -10.10 -8.22
N PHE A 38 -8.63 -9.75 -9.50
CA PHE A 38 -7.82 -8.75 -10.21
C PHE A 38 -7.71 -7.42 -9.45
N GLN A 39 -8.76 -7.02 -8.74
CA GLN A 39 -8.77 -5.81 -7.92
C GLN A 39 -7.82 -5.91 -6.70
N GLN A 40 -7.78 -7.08 -6.05
CA GLN A 40 -6.85 -7.33 -4.95
C GLN A 40 -5.41 -7.41 -5.44
N ILE A 41 -5.17 -8.03 -6.60
CA ILE A 41 -3.85 -8.07 -7.25
C ILE A 41 -3.38 -6.64 -7.55
N ALA A 42 -4.19 -5.86 -8.24
CA ALA A 42 -3.86 -4.48 -8.59
C ALA A 42 -3.60 -3.63 -7.34
N GLY A 43 -4.48 -3.70 -6.33
CA GLY A 43 -4.31 -2.98 -5.08
C GLY A 43 -3.06 -3.41 -4.30
N THR A 44 -2.74 -4.70 -4.31
CA THR A 44 -1.53 -5.24 -3.66
C THR A 44 -0.25 -4.75 -4.35
N ILE A 45 -0.22 -4.75 -5.67
CA ILE A 45 0.93 -4.24 -6.45
C ILE A 45 1.11 -2.74 -6.20
N VAL A 46 0.03 -1.96 -6.34
CA VAL A 46 0.07 -0.50 -6.15
C VAL A 46 0.48 -0.14 -4.73
N GLY A 47 -0.12 -0.77 -3.73
CA GLY A 47 0.22 -0.55 -2.33
C GLY A 47 1.68 -0.91 -2.03
N SER A 48 2.19 -2.02 -2.57
CA SER A 48 3.60 -2.43 -2.45
C SER A 48 4.54 -1.38 -3.00
N ILE A 49 4.29 -0.91 -4.23
CA ILE A 49 5.15 0.08 -4.90
C ILE A 49 5.17 1.38 -4.11
N ILE A 50 4.01 1.88 -3.68
CA ILE A 50 3.89 3.12 -2.91
C ILE A 50 4.63 2.98 -1.57
N ALA A 51 4.44 1.87 -0.86
CA ALA A 51 5.11 1.62 0.42
C ALA A 51 6.63 1.58 0.28
N VAL A 52 7.13 0.87 -0.75
CA VAL A 52 8.57 0.78 -1.05
C VAL A 52 9.17 2.14 -1.40
N ILE A 53 8.50 2.93 -2.24
CA ILE A 53 8.94 4.30 -2.58
C ILE A 53 8.99 5.18 -1.31
N GLY A 54 7.95 5.14 -0.49
CA GLY A 54 7.90 5.87 0.77
C GLY A 54 9.04 5.49 1.71
N PHE A 55 9.32 4.20 1.85
CA PHE A 55 10.44 3.68 2.64
C PHE A 55 11.79 4.18 2.13
N PHE A 56 12.05 4.10 0.82
CA PHE A 56 13.30 4.61 0.23
C PHE A 56 13.47 6.12 0.41
N LEU A 57 12.40 6.90 0.32
CA LEU A 57 12.44 8.34 0.56
C LEU A 57 12.75 8.71 2.01
N ILE A 58 12.37 7.86 2.97
CA ILE A 58 12.73 8.02 4.38
C ILE A 58 14.21 7.67 4.61
N LEU A 59 14.70 6.63 3.95
CA LEU A 59 16.10 6.17 4.06
C LEU A 59 17.10 7.11 3.39
N LYS A 60 16.69 7.77 2.30
CA LYS A 60 17.52 8.73 1.59
C LYS A 60 17.62 10.02 2.42
N LYS A 61 18.64 10.04 3.28
CA LYS A 61 18.96 11.13 4.20
C LYS A 61 19.33 12.43 3.47
#